data_AF-Q72BW6-F1
#
_entry.id   AF-Q72BW6-F1
#
_cell.length_a   1.000
_cell.length_b   1.000
_cell.length_c   1.000
_cell.angle_alpha   90.00
_cell.angle_beta   90.00
_cell.angle_gamma   90.00
#
_symmetry.space_group_name_H-M   'P 1'
#
loop_
_entity.id
_entity.type
_entity.pdbx_description
1 polymer ?
#
loop_
_entity_poly.entity_id
_entity_poly.type
_entity_poly.pdbx_seq_one_letter_code
_entity_poly.pdbx_strand_id
1 'polypeptide(L)'
;MFHRCNILNMNIIDRIREEQGLSYSALARMSGLKTPTVWRHCRGKSFPDLGSCAAYARSLGISFEQLRPDLFAGTPTSPSTPRKPRSHQHDASKQS
;
A
#
# COMPACT_ATOMS: atom_id res chain seq x y z
N MET A 1 4.29 -28.90 -13.86
CA MET A 1 3.64 -29.18 -12.56
C MET A 1 3.54 -27.87 -11.79
N PHE A 2 2.40 -27.16 -11.91
CA PHE A 2 2.16 -25.91 -11.16
C PHE A 2 1.73 -26.27 -9.74
N HIS A 3 2.68 -26.22 -8.80
CA HIS A 3 2.36 -26.38 -7.39
C HIS A 3 1.54 -25.18 -6.92
N ARG A 4 0.25 -25.42 -6.67
CA ARG A 4 -0.66 -24.54 -5.92
C ARG A 4 -0.10 -24.37 -4.51
N CYS A 5 0.58 -23.26 -4.23
CA CYS A 5 1.05 -22.94 -2.87
C CYS A 5 0.26 -21.77 -2.26
N ASN A 6 -0.51 -22.12 -1.23
CA ASN A 6 -0.92 -21.33 -0.06
C ASN A 6 -1.12 -19.81 -0.26
N ILE A 7 -2.31 -19.44 -0.76
CA ILE A 7 -2.69 -18.09 -1.24
C ILE A 7 -2.86 -17.03 -0.13
N LEU A 8 -2.78 -17.37 1.16
CA LEU A 8 -3.38 -16.53 2.21
C LEU A 8 -2.45 -15.55 2.96
N ASN A 9 -1.12 -15.54 2.75
CA ASN A 9 -0.21 -14.66 3.52
C ASN A 9 1.00 -14.08 2.76
N MET A 10 1.06 -14.22 1.43
CA MET A 10 2.18 -13.74 0.61
C MET A 10 1.92 -12.34 0.05
N ASN A 11 2.95 -11.47 0.09
CA ASN A 11 2.93 -10.17 -0.56
C ASN A 11 2.80 -10.35 -2.09
N ILE A 12 2.10 -9.44 -2.79
CA ILE A 12 1.92 -9.44 -4.25
C ILE A 12 3.24 -9.61 -5.02
N ILE A 13 4.34 -9.03 -4.50
CA ILE A 13 5.67 -9.12 -5.10
C ILE A 13 6.17 -10.57 -5.10
N ASP A 14 5.99 -11.29 -3.98
CA ASP A 14 6.46 -12.68 -3.86
C ASP A 14 5.60 -13.62 -4.71
N ARG A 15 4.30 -13.36 -4.80
CA ARG A 15 3.38 -14.11 -5.65
C ARG A 15 3.81 -14.06 -7.12
N ILE A 16 4.02 -12.86 -7.64
CA ILE A 16 4.41 -12.66 -9.05
C ILE A 16 5.80 -13.24 -9.32
N ARG A 17 6.73 -13.12 -8.37
CA ARG A 17 8.04 -13.76 -8.47
C ARG A 17 7.90 -15.28 -8.66
N GLU A 18 7.06 -15.94 -7.88
CA GLU A 18 6.84 -17.40 -7.98
C GLU A 18 6.10 -17.79 -9.26
N GLU A 19 5.07 -17.04 -9.65
CA GLU A 19 4.34 -17.24 -10.91
C GLU A 19 5.28 -17.17 -12.13
N GLN A 20 6.26 -16.27 -12.10
CA GLN A 20 7.26 -16.12 -13.16
C GLN A 20 8.49 -17.03 -12.99
N GLY A 21 8.56 -17.84 -11.92
CA GLY A 21 9.71 -18.70 -11.64
C GLY A 21 11.02 -17.94 -11.37
N LEU A 22 10.93 -16.69 -10.91
CA LEU A 22 12.08 -15.83 -10.68
C LEU A 22 12.75 -16.10 -9.33
N SER A 23 14.09 -16.03 -9.31
CA SER A 23 14.85 -15.94 -8.07
C SER A 23 14.84 -14.51 -7.53
N TYR A 24 15.12 -14.32 -6.22
CA TYR A 24 15.23 -12.98 -5.64
C TYR A 24 16.34 -12.15 -6.31
N SER A 25 17.44 -12.78 -6.73
CA SER A 25 18.54 -12.12 -7.42
C SER A 25 18.16 -11.73 -8.85
N ALA A 26 17.39 -12.55 -9.55
CA ALA A 26 16.86 -12.21 -10.87
C ALA A 26 15.90 -11.01 -10.78
N LEU A 27 14.96 -11.04 -9.83
CA LEU A 27 14.02 -9.95 -9.60
C LEU A 27 14.73 -8.64 -9.21
N ALA A 28 15.75 -8.74 -8.36
CA ALA A 28 16.61 -7.61 -7.99
C ALA A 28 17.28 -6.98 -9.21
N ARG A 29 17.87 -7.80 -10.09
CA ARG A 29 18.51 -7.34 -11.34
C ARG A 29 17.51 -6.67 -12.28
N MET A 30 16.31 -7.25 -12.44
CA MET A 30 15.26 -6.69 -13.29
C MET A 30 14.73 -5.36 -12.77
N SER A 31 14.61 -5.22 -11.44
CA SER A 31 14.05 -4.03 -10.80
C SER A 31 15.10 -2.96 -10.49
N GLY A 32 16.40 -3.25 -10.68
CA GLY A 32 17.48 -2.36 -10.26
C GLY A 32 17.61 -2.19 -8.74
N LEU A 33 17.06 -3.13 -7.96
CA LEU A 33 17.09 -3.11 -6.50
C LEU A 33 18.14 -4.08 -5.95
N LYS A 34 18.56 -3.91 -4.70
CA LYS A 34 19.44 -4.87 -4.02
C LYS A 34 18.65 -6.12 -3.63
N THR A 35 19.21 -7.31 -3.85
CA THR A 35 18.63 -8.60 -3.46
C THR A 35 18.09 -8.66 -2.01
N PRO A 36 18.81 -8.21 -0.97
CA PRO A 36 18.27 -8.23 0.41
C PRO A 36 17.08 -7.28 0.61
N THR A 37 16.97 -6.21 -0.18
CA THR A 37 15.80 -5.31 -0.16
C THR A 37 14.59 -6.02 -0.75
N VAL A 38 14.77 -6.68 -1.91
CA VAL A 38 13.70 -7.48 -2.53
C VAL A 38 13.20 -8.57 -1.58
N TRP A 39 14.11 -9.31 -0.95
CA TRP A 39 13.75 -10.36 0.01
C TRP A 39 12.92 -9.83 1.19
N ARG A 40 13.29 -8.67 1.77
CA ARG A 40 12.52 -8.03 2.85
C ARG A 40 11.11 -7.64 2.40
N HIS A 41 10.96 -7.09 1.19
CA HIS A 41 9.66 -6.72 0.65
C HIS A 41 8.77 -7.95 0.41
N CYS A 42 9.31 -8.99 -0.24
CA CYS A 42 8.61 -10.26 -0.47
C CYS A 42 8.09 -10.89 0.84
N ARG A 43 8.92 -10.84 1.90
CA ARG A 43 8.59 -11.39 3.22
C ARG A 43 7.78 -10.46 4.12
N GLY A 44 7.38 -9.29 3.63
CA GLY A 44 6.65 -8.29 4.41
C GLY A 44 7.41 -7.75 5.62
N LYS A 45 8.74 -7.89 5.65
CA LYS A 45 9.60 -7.37 6.74
C LYS A 45 9.75 -5.85 6.69
N SER A 46 9.48 -5.25 5.53
CA SER A 46 9.50 -3.81 5.31
C SER A 46 8.59 -3.48 4.13
N PHE A 47 7.96 -2.31 4.18
CA PHE A 47 7.16 -1.80 3.07
C PHE A 47 8.07 -1.15 2.02
N PRO A 48 7.81 -1.38 0.73
CA PRO A 48 8.53 -0.69 -0.33
C PRO A 48 8.26 0.82 -0.25
N ASP A 49 9.33 1.60 -0.38
CA ASP A 49 9.25 3.05 -0.56
C ASP A 49 8.77 3.40 -1.98
N LEU A 50 8.56 4.68 -2.26
CA LEU A 50 8.05 5.14 -3.56
C LEU A 50 8.98 4.73 -4.72
N GLY A 51 10.30 4.82 -4.51
CA GLY A 51 11.30 4.43 -5.51
C GLY A 51 11.27 2.93 -5.82
N SER A 52 11.17 2.09 -4.79
CA SER A 52 11.00 0.64 -4.95
C SER A 52 9.66 0.31 -5.60
N CYS A 53 8.59 1.03 -5.26
CA CYS A 53 7.30 0.84 -5.91
C CYS A 53 7.37 1.14 -7.41
N ALA A 54 7.98 2.26 -7.78
CA ALA A 54 8.18 2.61 -9.19
C ALA A 54 9.04 1.56 -9.93
N ALA A 55 10.07 1.04 -9.27
CA ALA A 55 10.90 -0.03 -9.81
C ALA A 55 10.09 -1.30 -10.11
N TYR A 56 9.26 -1.76 -9.16
CA TYR A 56 8.39 -2.91 -9.38
C TYR A 56 7.27 -2.65 -10.38
N ALA A 57 6.68 -1.46 -10.40
CA ALA A 57 5.68 -1.09 -11.38
C ALA A 57 6.23 -1.17 -12.81
N ARG A 58 7.47 -0.69 -13.01
CA ARG A 58 8.15 -0.75 -14.31
C ARG A 58 8.57 -2.18 -14.69
N SER A 59 9.08 -2.98 -13.75
CA SER A 59 9.62 -4.31 -14.07
C SER A 59 8.57 -5.41 -14.12
N LEU A 60 7.52 -5.32 -13.31
CA LEU A 60 6.50 -6.35 -13.14
C LEU A 60 5.10 -5.92 -13.62
N GLY A 61 4.89 -4.63 -13.95
CA GLY A 61 3.58 -4.12 -14.38
C GLY A 61 2.54 -4.04 -13.27
N ILE A 62 2.98 -3.93 -12.01
CA ILE A 62 2.10 -3.90 -10.82
C ILE A 62 1.70 -2.46 -10.50
N SER A 63 0.45 -2.23 -10.10
CA SER A 63 0.01 -0.90 -9.67
C SER A 63 0.51 -0.54 -8.27
N PHE A 64 0.64 0.76 -7.98
CA PHE A 64 1.04 1.25 -6.65
C PHE A 64 0.07 0.83 -5.55
N GLU A 65 -1.23 0.76 -5.86
CA GLU A 65 -2.27 0.29 -4.93
C GLU A 65 -2.03 -1.15 -4.48
N GLN A 66 -1.61 -2.03 -5.40
CA GLN A 66 -1.30 -3.42 -5.06
C GLN A 66 -0.03 -3.54 -4.21
N LEU A 67 0.96 -2.66 -4.42
CA LEU A 67 2.23 -2.67 -3.68
C LEU A 67 2.09 -2.05 -2.28
N ARG A 68 1.21 -1.06 -2.13
CA ARG A 68 0.98 -0.32 -0.89
C ARG A 68 -0.53 -0.15 -0.62
N PRO A 69 -1.26 -1.25 -0.37
CA PRO A 69 -2.69 -1.17 -0.09
C PRO A 69 -2.97 -0.33 1.15
N ASP A 70 -2.06 -0.28 2.12
CA ASP A 70 -2.15 0.58 3.32
C ASP A 70 -2.37 2.08 3.01
N LEU A 71 -1.86 2.58 1.87
CA LEU A 71 -2.03 3.98 1.48
C LEU A 71 -3.38 4.26 0.78
N PHE A 72 -4.02 3.22 0.26
CA PHE A 72 -5.23 3.31 -0.59
C PHE A 72 -6.45 2.63 0.02
N ALA A 73 -6.26 1.78 1.03
CA ALA A 73 -7.28 1.32 1.94
C ALA A 73 -7.73 2.57 2.68
N GLY A 74 -8.73 3.23 2.09
CA GLY A 74 -9.21 4.51 2.54
C GLY A 74 -9.32 4.46 4.04
N THR A 75 -8.80 5.49 4.71
CA THR A 75 -9.20 5.78 6.08
C THR A 75 -10.70 5.49 6.14
N PRO A 76 -11.20 4.59 7.01
CA PRO A 76 -12.62 4.62 7.29
C PRO A 76 -12.86 6.06 7.65
N THR A 77 -13.59 6.76 6.79
CA THR A 77 -13.91 8.15 6.98
C THR A 77 -14.45 8.21 8.39
N SER A 78 -13.66 8.78 9.31
CA SER A 78 -14.18 9.17 10.60
C SER A 78 -15.47 9.89 10.27
N PRO A 79 -16.64 9.41 10.75
CA PRO A 79 -17.89 10.07 10.45
C PRO A 79 -17.67 11.52 10.86
N SER A 80 -17.70 12.39 9.87
CA SER A 80 -17.47 13.80 10.05
C SER A 80 -18.46 14.21 11.11
N THR A 81 -17.97 14.59 12.29
CA THR A 81 -18.82 15.16 13.34
C THR A 81 -19.72 16.19 12.66
N PRO A 82 -21.05 16.10 12.79
CA PRO A 82 -21.93 17.06 12.16
C PRO A 82 -21.46 18.43 12.64
N ARG A 83 -21.04 19.29 11.70
CA ARG A 83 -20.87 20.70 12.00
C ARG A 83 -22.21 21.19 12.51
N LYS A 84 -22.33 21.32 13.84
CA LYS A 84 -23.44 21.99 14.49
C LYS A 84 -23.56 23.35 13.78
N PRO A 85 -24.70 23.69 13.17
CA PRO A 85 -24.86 25.03 12.63
C PRO A 85 -24.58 25.99 13.78
N ARG A 86 -23.69 26.97 13.53
CA ARG A 86 -23.48 28.08 14.46
C ARG A 86 -24.82 28.78 14.58
N SER A 87 -25.58 28.47 15.63
CA SER A 87 -26.63 29.36 16.10
C SER A 87 -25.91 30.64 16.51
N HIS A 88 -26.02 31.68 15.69
CA HIS A 88 -25.63 33.01 16.08
C HIS A 88 -26.34 33.32 17.40
N GLN A 89 -25.54 33.47 18.46
CA GLN A 89 -25.95 34.12 19.69
C GLN A 89 -26.49 35.50 19.32
N HIS A 90 -27.80 35.70 19.46
CA HIS A 90 -28.35 37.01 19.73
C HIS A 90 -28.27 37.18 21.25
N ASP A 91 -27.12 37.66 21.70
CA ASP A 91 -26.95 38.11 23.08
C ASP A 91 -27.61 39.48 23.24
N ALA A 92 -28.46 39.55 24.27
CA ALA A 92 -28.87 40.70 25.07
C ALA A 92 -28.88 42.13 24.47
N SER A 93 -30.01 42.81 24.62
CA SER A 93 -30.15 43.76 25.75
C SER A 93 -31.50 44.48 25.79
N LYS A 94 -32.08 44.45 27.01
CA LYS A 94 -32.66 45.58 27.79
C LYS A 94 -33.71 46.46 27.08
N GLN A 95 -34.97 46.41 27.52
CA GLN A 95 -35.55 47.12 28.69
C GLN A 95 -36.14 48.48 28.28
N SER A 96 -37.47 48.58 28.35
CA SER A 96 -38.20 49.67 29.01
C SER A 96 -39.69 49.33 29.11
#